data_AF-A0A0Q4N9D6-F1
#
_entry.id   AF-A0A0Q4N9D6-F1
#
_cell.length_a   1.000
_cell.length_b   1.000
_cell.length_c   1.000
_cell.angle_alpha   90.00
_cell.angle_beta   90.00
_cell.angle_gamma   90.00
#
_symmetry.space_group_name_H-M   'P 1'
#
loop_
_entity.id
_entity.type
_entity.pdbx_description
1 polymer ?
#
loop_
_entity_poly.entity_id
_entity_poly.type
_entity_poly.pdbx_seq_one_letter_code
_entity_poly.pdbx_strand_id
1 'polypeptide(L)'
;MQQNPTKPQLSKTDLLPRDDNVCQVVDDFPVFGTHTVDHYRHGRCHLFALTMAETLHLPIGVLVDEHAFENGLGEPLWALVHAFCHLPGTQGYLADAKGLSLSEELRDEYLALANEPGELIGDEAAALLTQWLASGLLEDYLPGEREALARYVVAMQEIGLLPNCKFESKVQDQEPGP
;
A
#
# COMPACT_ATOMS: atom_id res chain seq x y z
N MET A 1 7.22 2.67 30.15
CA MET A 1 7.86 1.41 29.71
C MET A 1 7.41 1.20 28.27
N GLN A 2 8.28 1.48 27.29
CA GLN A 2 7.97 1.22 25.89
C GLN A 2 8.09 -0.30 25.69
N GLN A 3 6.96 -0.96 25.48
CA GLN A 3 6.96 -2.34 25.02
C GLN A 3 7.52 -2.31 23.58
N ASN A 4 8.64 -3.00 23.34
CA ASN A 4 9.06 -3.32 21.98
C ASN A 4 7.87 -3.96 21.26
N PRO A 5 7.41 -3.46 20.11
CA PRO A 5 6.34 -4.12 19.38
C PRO A 5 6.89 -5.46 18.90
N THR A 6 6.42 -6.54 19.52
CA THR A 6 6.67 -7.91 19.10
C THR A 6 6.33 -8.03 17.62
N LYS A 7 7.20 -8.69 16.84
CA LYS A 7 6.95 -8.98 15.41
C LYS A 7 5.51 -9.49 15.25
N PRO A 8 4.67 -8.90 14.37
CA PRO A 8 3.39 -9.49 14.05
C PRO A 8 3.65 -10.90 13.53
N GLN A 9 3.22 -11.92 14.28
CA GLN A 9 3.31 -13.31 13.84
C GLN A 9 2.03 -13.62 13.09
N LEU A 10 2.02 -13.31 11.79
CA LEU A 10 0.98 -13.80 10.89
C LEU A 10 0.99 -15.33 10.90
N SER A 11 -0.16 -15.92 11.17
CA SER A 11 -0.37 -17.37 11.17
C SER A 11 -1.44 -17.74 10.15
N LYS A 12 -1.56 -19.03 9.81
CA LYS A 12 -2.56 -19.49 8.83
C LYS A 12 -4.01 -19.21 9.25
N THR A 13 -4.29 -19.02 10.54
CA THR A 13 -5.64 -18.68 11.02
C THR A 13 -6.00 -17.22 10.80
N ASP A 14 -5.02 -16.37 10.50
CA ASP A 14 -5.21 -14.96 10.20
C ASP A 14 -5.46 -14.73 8.70
N LEU A 15 -5.56 -15.82 7.93
CA LEU A 15 -5.70 -15.81 6.48
C LEU A 15 -7.06 -16.35 6.07
N LEU A 16 -7.67 -15.67 5.09
CA LEU A 16 -8.82 -16.16 4.35
C LEU A 16 -8.40 -16.47 2.91
N PRO A 17 -8.82 -17.63 2.35
CA PRO A 17 -8.67 -17.87 0.93
C PRO A 17 -9.48 -16.82 0.15
N ARG A 18 -8.83 -16.17 -0.81
CA ARG A 18 -9.46 -15.21 -1.74
C ARG A 18 -9.86 -15.94 -3.02
N ASP A 19 -8.94 -16.71 -3.58
CA ASP A 19 -9.17 -17.63 -4.69
C ASP A 19 -8.33 -18.92 -4.49
N ASP A 20 -8.27 -19.79 -5.51
CA ASP A 20 -7.54 -21.07 -5.44
C ASP A 20 -6.01 -20.90 -5.25
N ASN A 21 -5.47 -19.70 -5.48
CA ASN A 21 -4.03 -19.41 -5.51
C ASN A 21 -3.59 -18.31 -4.53
N VAL A 22 -4.52 -17.48 -4.04
CA VAL A 22 -4.22 -16.31 -3.20
C VAL A 22 -4.96 -16.38 -1.88
N CYS A 23 -4.22 -16.11 -0.80
CA CYS A 23 -4.77 -15.85 0.53
C CYS A 23 -4.65 -14.36 0.86
N GLN A 24 -5.51 -13.89 1.75
CA GLN A 24 -5.55 -12.53 2.24
C GLN A 24 -5.65 -12.50 3.75
N VAL A 25 -5.07 -11.47 4.38
CA VAL A 25 -5.17 -11.28 5.83
C VAL A 25 -6.58 -10.81 6.21
N VAL A 26 -7.11 -11.29 7.33
CA VAL A 26 -8.40 -10.84 7.86
C VAL A 26 -8.37 -9.35 8.23
N ASP A 27 -9.49 -8.65 8.01
CA ASP A 27 -9.59 -7.19 8.19
C ASP A 27 -9.35 -6.76 9.66
N ASP A 28 -9.71 -7.61 10.63
CA ASP A 28 -9.53 -7.37 12.07
C ASP A 28 -8.11 -7.66 12.59
N PHE A 29 -7.19 -8.13 11.75
CA PHE A 29 -5.83 -8.46 12.19
C PHE A 29 -5.10 -7.20 12.67
N PRO A 30 -4.57 -7.18 13.92
CA PRO A 30 -3.90 -6.01 14.46
C PRO A 30 -2.50 -5.83 13.85
N VAL A 31 -2.26 -4.67 13.23
CA VAL A 31 -0.97 -4.34 12.60
C VAL A 31 -0.14 -3.43 13.51
N PHE A 32 -0.74 -2.39 14.09
CA PHE A 32 -0.06 -1.46 15.00
C PHE A 32 -1.02 -0.85 16.03
N GLY A 33 -0.75 -1.07 17.32
CA GLY A 33 -1.61 -0.58 18.39
C GLY A 33 -3.03 -1.13 18.23
N THR A 34 -4.01 -0.24 18.01
CA THR A 34 -5.40 -0.59 17.71
C THR A 34 -5.74 -0.56 16.22
N HIS A 35 -4.80 -0.18 15.35
CA HIS A 35 -5.01 -0.16 13.90
C HIS A 35 -4.87 -1.57 13.32
N THR A 36 -5.93 -2.00 12.65
CA THR A 36 -6.06 -3.29 11.99
C THR A 36 -5.77 -3.19 10.50
N VAL A 37 -5.79 -4.33 9.79
CA VAL A 37 -5.71 -4.37 8.32
C VAL A 37 -6.74 -3.45 7.68
N ASP A 38 -7.99 -3.45 8.15
CA ASP A 38 -9.05 -2.57 7.66
C ASP A 38 -8.66 -1.08 7.69
N HIS A 39 -8.06 -0.63 8.80
CA HIS A 39 -7.59 0.74 8.95
C HIS A 39 -6.54 1.08 7.88
N TYR A 40 -5.63 0.14 7.58
CA TYR A 40 -4.60 0.29 6.56
C TYR A 40 -5.05 -0.04 5.13
N ARG A 41 -6.28 -0.53 4.93
CA ARG A 41 -6.93 -0.60 3.62
C ARG A 41 -7.69 0.67 3.28
N HIS A 42 -8.17 1.40 4.29
CA HIS A 42 -9.01 2.57 4.08
C HIS A 42 -8.34 3.84 4.60
N GLY A 43 -8.59 4.23 5.86
CA GLY A 43 -8.17 5.53 6.41
C GLY A 43 -6.66 5.78 6.50
N ARG A 44 -5.83 4.73 6.41
CA ARG A 44 -4.36 4.81 6.48
C ARG A 44 -3.67 4.07 5.32
N CYS A 45 -4.36 3.88 4.19
CA CYS A 45 -3.81 3.15 3.03
C CYS A 45 -2.52 3.76 2.48
N HIS A 46 -2.40 5.09 2.49
CA HIS A 46 -1.20 5.81 2.05
C HIS A 46 0.03 5.47 2.90
N LEU A 47 -0.11 5.37 4.22
CA LEU A 47 1.00 5.02 5.12
C LEU A 47 1.50 3.60 4.83
N PHE A 48 0.57 2.68 4.62
CA PHE A 48 0.93 1.30 4.28
C PHE A 48 1.60 1.20 2.92
N ALA A 49 1.02 1.82 1.89
CA ALA A 49 1.56 1.78 0.53
C ALA A 49 2.96 2.42 0.45
N LEU A 50 3.17 3.57 1.09
CA LEU A 50 4.50 4.20 1.17
C LEU A 50 5.52 3.30 1.87
N THR A 51 5.14 2.71 3.00
CA THR A 51 6.05 1.82 3.74
C THR A 51 6.36 0.55 2.94
N MET A 52 5.38 -0.04 2.26
CA MET A 52 5.58 -1.22 1.42
C MET A 52 6.48 -0.91 0.23
N ALA A 53 6.20 0.19 -0.48
CA ALA A 53 6.99 0.64 -1.62
C ALA A 53 8.45 0.83 -1.24
N GLU A 54 8.72 1.44 -0.07
CA GLU A 54 10.08 1.58 0.45
C GLU A 54 10.70 0.23 0.85
N THR A 55 9.98 -0.57 1.63
CA THR A 55 10.49 -1.83 2.19
C THR A 55 10.84 -2.83 1.10
N LEU A 56 10.05 -2.87 0.02
CA LEU A 56 10.16 -3.85 -1.06
C LEU A 56 10.68 -3.27 -2.38
N HIS A 57 10.98 -1.97 -2.42
CA HIS A 57 11.36 -1.23 -3.62
C HIS A 57 10.35 -1.40 -4.77
N LEU A 58 9.07 -1.20 -4.47
CA LEU A 58 7.97 -1.38 -5.41
C LEU A 58 7.44 -0.04 -5.94
N PRO A 59 6.97 0.01 -7.20
CA PRO A 59 6.19 1.15 -7.68
C PRO A 59 4.90 1.29 -6.87
N ILE A 60 4.69 2.47 -6.29
CA ILE A 60 3.43 2.83 -5.63
C ILE A 60 2.38 3.25 -6.68
N GLY A 61 1.12 2.96 -6.42
CA GLY A 61 -0.01 3.46 -7.19
C GLY A 61 -1.07 4.06 -6.26
N VAL A 62 -1.82 5.04 -6.77
CA VAL A 62 -2.96 5.65 -6.07
C VAL A 62 -4.16 5.77 -6.99
N LEU A 63 -5.34 5.51 -6.43
CA LEU A 63 -6.62 5.87 -7.02
C LEU A 63 -7.10 7.18 -6.41
N VAL A 64 -7.44 8.15 -7.26
CA VAL A 64 -7.92 9.47 -6.84
C VAL A 64 -9.27 9.77 -7.46
N ASP A 65 -10.21 10.25 -6.66
CA ASP A 65 -11.45 10.84 -7.16
C ASP A 65 -11.18 12.32 -7.41
N GLU A 66 -11.05 12.70 -8.68
CA GLU A 66 -10.76 14.07 -9.08
C GLU A 66 -11.94 15.01 -8.89
N HIS A 67 -13.13 14.50 -8.61
CA HIS A 67 -14.38 15.26 -8.48
C HIS A 67 -15.07 15.05 -7.13
N ALA A 68 -14.33 14.58 -6.12
CA ALA A 68 -14.88 14.22 -4.82
C ALA A 68 -15.62 15.38 -4.13
N PHE A 69 -15.07 16.59 -4.23
CA PHE A 69 -15.66 17.80 -3.66
C PHE A 69 -15.47 19.00 -4.58
N GLU A 70 -16.27 20.05 -4.38
CA GLU A 70 -16.00 21.38 -4.92
C GLU A 70 -15.53 22.30 -3.79
N ASN A 71 -14.48 23.10 -4.03
CA ASN A 71 -14.08 24.15 -3.12
C ASN A 71 -15.08 25.33 -3.17
N GLY A 72 -14.92 26.32 -2.29
CA GLY A 72 -15.78 27.52 -2.26
C GLY A 72 -15.74 28.41 -3.51
N LEU A 73 -14.93 28.07 -4.51
CA LEU A 73 -14.82 28.74 -5.81
C LEU A 73 -15.37 27.87 -6.96
N GLY A 74 -15.91 26.67 -6.66
CA GLY A 74 -16.42 25.72 -7.65
C GLY A 74 -15.33 24.92 -8.36
N GLU A 75 -14.10 24.91 -7.85
CA GLU A 75 -13.02 24.08 -8.40
C GLU A 75 -13.03 22.71 -7.72
N PRO A 76 -12.82 21.62 -8.48
CA PRO A 76 -12.84 20.29 -7.91
C PRO A 76 -11.63 20.05 -7.00
N LEU A 77 -11.86 19.39 -5.87
CA LEU A 77 -10.86 18.92 -4.94
C LEU A 77 -10.76 17.40 -5.04
N TRP A 78 -9.52 16.94 -5.15
CA TRP A 78 -9.22 15.53 -5.25
C TRP A 78 -9.31 14.86 -3.88
N ALA A 79 -9.79 13.62 -3.86
CA ALA A 79 -9.74 12.75 -2.69
C ALA A 79 -8.98 11.47 -3.00
N LEU A 80 -8.23 10.98 -2.02
CA LEU A 80 -7.56 9.68 -2.13
C LEU A 80 -8.63 8.61 -1.92
N VAL A 81 -8.80 7.74 -2.91
CA VAL A 81 -9.69 6.59 -2.82
C VAL A 81 -8.94 5.40 -2.22
N HIS A 82 -7.75 5.09 -2.77
CA HIS A 82 -6.90 4.02 -2.26
C HIS A 82 -5.43 4.22 -2.64
N ALA A 83 -4.52 3.60 -1.88
CA ALA A 83 -3.10 3.51 -2.21
C ALA A 83 -2.61 2.07 -2.13
N PHE A 84 -1.79 1.66 -3.07
CA PHE A 84 -1.36 0.27 -3.26
C PHE A 84 0.04 0.20 -3.89
N CYS A 85 0.62 -1.00 -3.98
CA CYS A 85 1.88 -1.25 -4.69
C CYS A 85 1.67 -2.17 -5.88
N HIS A 86 2.33 -1.85 -7.00
CA HIS A 86 2.43 -2.76 -8.14
C HIS A 86 3.53 -3.78 -7.89
N LEU A 87 3.25 -5.03 -8.23
CA LEU A 87 4.23 -6.11 -8.13
C LEU A 87 4.80 -6.46 -9.51
N PRO A 88 6.12 -6.39 -9.70
CA PRO A 88 6.75 -6.79 -10.95
C PRO A 88 6.47 -8.26 -11.27
N GLY A 89 6.11 -8.54 -12.53
CA GLY A 89 5.92 -9.90 -13.02
C GLY A 89 4.58 -10.54 -12.67
N THR A 90 3.72 -9.89 -11.88
CA THR A 90 2.34 -10.34 -11.61
C THR A 90 1.38 -9.48 -12.43
N GLN A 91 1.12 -9.88 -13.68
CA GLN A 91 0.18 -9.15 -14.53
C GLN A 91 -1.19 -9.08 -13.85
N GLY A 92 -1.68 -7.86 -13.63
CA GLY A 92 -3.00 -7.61 -13.05
C GLY A 92 -3.11 -7.84 -11.55
N TYR A 93 -2.01 -7.98 -10.79
CA TYR A 93 -2.08 -8.00 -9.32
C TYR A 93 -1.46 -6.75 -8.70
N LEU A 94 -2.12 -6.27 -7.65
CA LEU A 94 -1.70 -5.16 -6.79
C LEU A 94 -1.61 -5.68 -5.36
N ALA A 95 -0.83 -4.99 -4.53
CA ALA A 95 -0.70 -5.31 -3.11
C ALA A 95 -1.12 -4.14 -2.22
N ASP A 96 -1.89 -4.44 -1.19
CA ASP A 96 -2.23 -3.52 -0.09
C ASP A 96 -2.10 -4.24 1.27
N ALA A 97 -2.64 -3.65 2.34
CA ALA A 97 -2.53 -4.17 3.70
C ALA A 97 -3.12 -5.59 3.88
N LYS A 98 -4.00 -6.01 2.97
CA LYS A 98 -4.63 -7.33 2.98
C LYS A 98 -3.78 -8.40 2.28
N GLY A 99 -2.87 -7.99 1.39
CA GLY A 99 -2.11 -8.87 0.51
C GLY A 99 -2.39 -8.59 -0.95
N LEU A 100 -2.39 -9.65 -1.76
CA LEU A 100 -2.61 -9.55 -3.20
C LEU A 100 -4.09 -9.47 -3.53
N SER A 101 -4.40 -8.61 -4.49
CA SER A 101 -5.71 -8.50 -5.13
C SER A 101 -5.55 -8.29 -6.62
N LEU A 102 -6.50 -8.78 -7.41
CA LEU A 102 -6.55 -8.47 -8.84
C LEU A 102 -6.85 -6.98 -9.03
N SER A 103 -6.18 -6.33 -9.98
CA SER A 103 -6.31 -4.90 -10.27
C SER A 103 -7.72 -4.55 -10.72
N GLU A 104 -8.37 -5.42 -11.49
CA GLU A 104 -9.75 -5.24 -11.94
C GLU A 104 -10.72 -5.29 -10.77
N GLU A 105 -10.57 -6.24 -9.84
CA GLU A 105 -11.42 -6.33 -8.65
C GLU A 105 -11.25 -5.15 -7.71
N LEU A 106 -10.00 -4.74 -7.48
CA LEU A 106 -9.67 -3.55 -6.70
C LEU A 106 -10.28 -2.30 -7.34
N ARG A 107 -10.16 -2.19 -8.67
CA ARG A 107 -10.79 -1.11 -9.41
C ARG A 107 -12.30 -1.20 -9.29
N ASP A 108 -12.94 -2.35 -9.40
CA ASP A 108 -14.41 -2.48 -9.25
C ASP A 108 -14.89 -2.12 -7.83
N GLU A 109 -14.16 -2.56 -6.80
CA GLU A 109 -14.43 -2.23 -5.38
C GLU A 109 -14.40 -0.71 -5.16
N TYR A 110 -13.43 -0.02 -5.78
CA TYR A 110 -13.22 1.42 -5.59
C TYR A 110 -13.89 2.32 -6.64
N LEU A 111 -14.18 1.82 -7.84
CA LEU A 111 -15.02 2.45 -8.89
C LEU A 111 -16.49 2.52 -8.44
N ALA A 112 -16.93 1.58 -7.60
CA ALA A 112 -18.25 1.67 -6.98
C ALA A 112 -18.36 2.83 -5.97
N LEU A 113 -17.22 3.33 -5.48
CA LEU A 113 -17.15 4.34 -4.42
C LEU A 113 -16.84 5.75 -4.95
N ALA A 114 -16.28 5.86 -6.16
CA ALA A 114 -15.88 7.11 -6.79
C ALA A 114 -16.28 7.13 -8.28
N ASN A 115 -16.67 8.29 -8.81
CA ASN A 115 -17.02 8.43 -10.22
C ASN A 115 -15.76 8.36 -11.09
N GLU A 116 -15.41 7.16 -11.56
CA GLU A 116 -14.26 6.91 -12.45
C GLU A 116 -12.93 7.48 -11.92
N PRO A 117 -12.40 6.99 -10.77
CA PRO A 117 -11.16 7.49 -10.22
C PRO A 117 -9.99 7.36 -11.20
N GLY A 118 -9.19 8.44 -11.27
CA GLY A 118 -7.91 8.47 -11.97
C GLY A 118 -6.88 7.60 -11.24
N GLU A 119 -5.90 7.09 -11.99
CA GLU A 119 -4.81 6.29 -11.46
C GLU A 119 -3.48 7.01 -11.71
N LEU A 120 -2.72 7.25 -10.64
CA LEU A 120 -1.34 7.75 -10.71
C LEU A 120 -0.39 6.65 -10.23
N ILE A 121 0.79 6.56 -10.83
CA ILE A 121 1.75 5.49 -10.58
C ILE A 121 3.17 6.05 -10.43
N GLY A 122 3.98 5.40 -9.60
CA GLY A 122 5.40 5.68 -9.44
C GLY A 122 5.65 7.03 -8.77
N ASP A 123 6.58 7.80 -9.33
CA ASP A 123 7.04 9.07 -8.74
C ASP A 123 5.92 10.10 -8.57
N GLU A 124 4.95 10.13 -9.48
CA GLU A 124 3.81 11.05 -9.40
C GLU A 124 2.90 10.71 -8.22
N ALA A 125 2.58 9.42 -8.04
CA ALA A 125 1.81 8.94 -6.89
C ALA A 125 2.54 9.21 -5.57
N ALA A 126 3.85 8.93 -5.52
CA ALA A 126 4.68 9.17 -4.34
C ALA A 126 4.74 10.67 -3.99
N ALA A 127 4.88 11.54 -5.00
CA ALA A 127 4.91 12.98 -4.82
C ALA A 127 3.57 13.52 -4.31
N LEU A 128 2.44 13.05 -4.86
CA LEU A 128 1.11 13.44 -4.39
C LEU A 128 0.90 13.09 -2.91
N LEU A 129 1.17 11.83 -2.53
CA LEU A 129 1.01 11.40 -1.14
C LEU A 129 1.93 12.17 -0.18
N THR A 130 3.19 12.41 -0.57
CA THR A 130 4.14 13.17 0.23
C THR A 130 3.68 14.62 0.40
N GLN A 131 3.14 15.25 -0.65
CA GLN A 131 2.58 16.59 -0.58
C GLN A 131 1.38 16.65 0.35
N TRP A 132 0.47 15.68 0.28
CA TRP A 132 -0.74 15.65 1.09
C TRP A 132 -0.48 15.33 2.56
N LEU A 133 0.55 14.53 2.85
CA LEU A 133 1.09 14.37 4.20
C LEU A 133 1.65 15.70 4.72
N ALA A 134 2.48 16.37 3.93
CA ALA A 134 3.12 17.63 4.34
C ALA A 134 2.11 18.78 4.54
N SER A 135 0.99 18.78 3.81
CA SER A 135 -0.08 19.77 3.98
C SER A 135 -1.04 19.45 5.13
N GLY A 136 -0.95 18.25 5.71
CA GLY A 136 -1.88 17.76 6.73
C GLY A 136 -3.24 17.32 6.17
N LEU A 137 -3.36 17.12 4.86
CA LEU A 137 -4.56 16.57 4.23
C LEU A 137 -4.70 15.06 4.50
N LEU A 138 -3.57 14.37 4.63
CA LEU A 138 -3.50 12.97 5.06
C LEU A 138 -2.88 12.88 6.45
N GLU A 139 -3.29 11.88 7.23
CA GLU A 139 -2.72 11.61 8.54
C GLU A 139 -1.26 11.16 8.45
N ASP A 140 -0.40 11.67 9.33
CA ASP A 140 1.01 11.26 9.40
C ASP A 140 1.19 10.00 10.27
N TYR A 141 2.39 9.41 10.19
CA TYR A 141 2.80 8.27 11.00
C TYR A 141 2.77 8.62 12.50
N LEU A 142 2.22 7.70 13.28
CA LEU A 142 2.42 7.71 14.73
C LEU A 142 3.84 7.24 15.09
N PRO A 143 4.37 7.63 16.27
CA PRO A 143 5.68 7.17 16.71
C PRO A 143 5.81 5.64 16.72
N GLY A 144 6.74 5.10 15.90
CA GLY A 144 7.00 3.66 15.77
C GLY A 144 6.09 2.91 14.79
N GLU A 145 5.15 3.59 14.14
CA GLU A 145 4.19 2.98 13.20
C GLU A 145 4.87 2.48 11.93
N ARG A 146 5.74 3.31 11.31
CA ARG A 146 6.45 2.94 10.07
C ARG A 146 7.28 1.67 10.24
N GLU A 147 8.01 1.53 11.34
CA GLU A 147 8.79 0.33 11.62
C GLU A 147 7.91 -0.90 11.87
N ALA A 148 6.71 -0.72 12.45
CA ALA A 148 5.76 -1.80 12.63
C ALA A 148 5.16 -2.25 11.28
N LEU A 149 4.80 -1.30 10.41
CA LEU A 149 4.32 -1.57 9.06
C LEU A 149 5.39 -2.30 8.23
N ALA A 150 6.64 -1.85 8.27
CA ALA A 150 7.74 -2.53 7.57
C ALA A 150 7.92 -3.98 8.06
N ARG A 151 7.83 -4.23 9.37
CA ARG A 151 7.85 -5.60 9.93
C ARG A 151 6.66 -6.44 9.46
N TYR A 152 5.48 -5.84 9.35
CA TYR A 152 4.28 -6.52 8.86
C TYR A 152 4.42 -6.89 7.38
N VAL A 153 4.92 -5.99 6.54
CA VAL A 153 5.24 -6.26 5.12
C VAL A 153 6.23 -7.43 4.98
N VAL A 154 7.30 -7.44 5.77
CA VAL A 154 8.26 -8.56 5.79
C VAL A 154 7.59 -9.86 6.22
N ALA A 155 6.72 -9.82 7.24
CA ALA A 155 5.98 -11.01 7.68
C ALA A 155 5.07 -11.56 6.57
N MET A 156 4.38 -10.70 5.82
CA MET A 156 3.57 -11.10 4.66
C MET A 156 4.39 -11.80 3.58
N GLN A 157 5.61 -11.31 3.28
CA GLN A 157 6.53 -11.99 2.37
C GLN A 157 7.00 -13.35 2.90
N GLU A 158 7.38 -13.45 4.17
CA GLU A 158 7.89 -14.69 4.78
C GLU A 158 6.87 -15.83 4.73
N ILE A 159 5.57 -15.51 4.84
CA ILE A 159 4.49 -16.51 4.76
C ILE A 159 3.96 -16.73 3.32
N GLY A 160 4.53 -16.04 2.33
CA GLY A 160 4.21 -16.21 0.92
C GLY A 160 2.96 -15.48 0.43
N LEU A 161 2.46 -14.49 1.18
CA LEU A 161 1.36 -13.63 0.70
C LEU A 161 1.82 -12.62 -0.34
N LEU A 162 3.10 -12.25 -0.30
CA LEU A 162 3.71 -11.36 -1.27
C LEU A 162 4.86 -12.11 -1.95
N PRO A 163 5.06 -11.94 -3.26
CA PRO A 163 6.17 -12.59 -3.94
C PRO A 163 7.51 -12.08 -3.37
N ASN A 164 8.53 -12.94 -3.42
CA ASN A 164 9.90 -12.56 -3.09
C ASN A 164 10.44 -11.62 -4.17
N CYS A 165 10.23 -10.33 -3.99
CA CYS A 165 10.82 -9.29 -4.83
C CYS A 165 12.31 -9.16 -4.48
N LYS A 166 13.16 -10.00 -5.06
CA LYS A 166 14.62 -9.77 -5.06
C LYS A 166 14.94 -8.88 -6.24
N PHE A 167 15.20 -7.60 -6.01
CA PHE A 167 15.79 -6.76 -7.05
C PHE A 167 17.30 -6.99 -7.10
N GLU A 168 17.77 -7.53 -8.23
CA GLU A 168 19.17 -7.43 -8.60
C GLU A 168 19.45 -5.96 -8.92
N SER A 169 20.27 -5.29 -8.09
CA SER A 169 20.81 -3.99 -8.47
C SER A 169 21.69 -4.19 -9.70
N LYS A 170 21.19 -3.86 -10.89
CA LYS A 170 22.07 -3.61 -12.04
C LYS A 170 22.81 -2.32 -11.79
N VAL A 171 23.82 -2.37 -10.92
CA VAL A 171 24.95 -1.46 -11.03
C VAL A 171 25.61 -1.84 -12.35
N GLN A 172 25.36 -1.03 -13.38
CA GLN A 172 26.13 -1.09 -14.61
C GLN A 172 27.56 -0.74 -14.25
N ASP A 173 28.40 -1.76 -14.07
CA ASP A 173 29.84 -1.60 -14.22
C ASP A 173 30.07 -1.12 -15.66
N GLN A 174 30.28 0.19 -15.81
CA GLN A 174 30.89 0.72 -17.00
C GLN A 174 32.33 0.20 -17.03
N GLU A 175 32.59 -0.81 -17.86
CA GLU A 175 33.95 -1.13 -18.25
C GLU A 175 34.59 0.13 -18.87
N PRO A 176 35.82 0.51 -18.49
CA PRO A 176 36.54 1.54 -19.21
C PRO A 176 36.91 0.95 -20.58
N GLY A 177 36.36 1.54 -21.64
CA GLY A 177 36.67 1.16 -23.01
C GLY A 177 38.16 1.33 -23.35
N PRO A 178 38.65 0.58 -24.36
CA PRO A 178 40.07 0.49 -24.72
C PRO A 178 40.68 1.80 -25.22
#